data_AF-A0A539EF34-F1
#
_entry.id   AF-A0A539EF34-F1
#
_cell.length_a   1.000
_cell.length_b   1.000
_cell.length_c   1.000
_cell.angle_alpha   90.00
_cell.angle_beta   90.00
_cell.angle_gamma   90.00
#
_symmetry.space_group_name_H-M   'P 1'
#
loop_
_entity.id
_entity.type
_entity.pdbx_description
1 polymer ?
#
loop_
_entity_poly.entity_id
_entity_poly.type
_entity_poly.pdbx_seq_one_letter_code
_entity_poly.pdbx_strand_id
1 'polypeptide(L)'
;LDLHNAAYVLTTLRRATQGCLTQEFAAVVTGPVHKGIINEAGIPFTGHTEFFAAASHTPQVVMMLTAKTLRVALATTHLPLAEVAPAITAELLTKVITILHDDLRHKYGIATPRILVCGLNPHAGENGHLGHEEVEIILPTLDKLRRGGMLLDGPVPADTAFIPKRLAQTDAVLAMYHDQGLPVLKYVGFGQAINVTLGLPFIRTSVDHGTALELAGTGHADVTSLRAALDAAVEMIHHSTRTLSPSPH
;
A
#
# COMPACT_ATOMS: atom_id res chain seq x y z
N LEU A 1 23.33 -9.55 14.90
CA LEU A 1 23.27 -9.28 13.44
C LEU A 1 24.63 -9.61 12.86
N ASP A 2 24.68 -10.13 11.63
CA ASP A 2 25.94 -10.47 10.94
C ASP A 2 25.88 -9.99 9.49
N LEU A 3 26.86 -9.15 9.11
CA LEU A 3 26.99 -8.54 7.78
C LEU A 3 27.18 -9.58 6.68
N HIS A 4 27.81 -10.72 6.99
CA HIS A 4 28.04 -11.79 6.01
C HIS A 4 26.74 -12.43 5.53
N ASN A 5 25.65 -12.29 6.31
CA ASN A 5 24.33 -12.79 5.94
C ASN A 5 23.50 -11.83 5.07
N ALA A 6 23.98 -10.60 4.81
CA ALA A 6 23.26 -9.64 3.98
C ALA A 6 23.00 -10.17 2.55
N ALA A 7 24.03 -10.79 1.95
CA ALA A 7 23.92 -11.37 0.62
C ALA A 7 22.91 -12.53 0.56
N TYR A 8 22.79 -13.30 1.64
CA TYR A 8 21.81 -14.37 1.78
C TYR A 8 20.39 -13.80 1.74
N VAL A 9 20.08 -12.78 2.55
CA VAL A 9 18.75 -12.14 2.59
C VAL A 9 18.34 -11.63 1.21
N LEU A 10 19.24 -10.97 0.48
CA LEU A 10 18.92 -10.47 -0.86
C LEU A 10 18.76 -11.60 -1.88
N THR A 11 19.48 -12.70 -1.72
CA THR A 11 19.33 -13.88 -2.58
C THR A 11 17.95 -14.53 -2.40
N THR A 12 17.44 -14.62 -1.18
CA THR A 12 16.08 -15.13 -0.95
C THR A 12 15.02 -14.22 -1.57
N LEU A 13 15.20 -12.90 -1.48
CA LEU A 13 14.29 -11.94 -2.11
C LEU A 13 14.34 -12.05 -3.64
N ARG A 14 15.53 -12.14 -4.26
CA ARG A 14 15.67 -12.35 -5.72
C ARG A 14 14.97 -13.62 -6.17
N ARG A 15 15.13 -14.72 -5.45
CA ARG A 15 14.50 -16.01 -5.79
C ARG A 15 12.98 -15.94 -5.71
N ALA A 16 12.45 -15.27 -4.69
CA ALA A 16 11.01 -15.04 -4.54
C ALA A 16 10.46 -14.16 -5.67
N THR A 17 11.15 -13.07 -6.02
CA THR A 17 10.77 -12.24 -7.19
C THR A 17 10.73 -13.08 -8.45
N GLN A 18 11.80 -13.83 -8.75
CA GLN A 18 11.88 -14.63 -9.97
C GLN A 18 10.74 -15.63 -10.05
N GLY A 19 10.44 -16.35 -8.95
CA GLY A 19 9.35 -17.31 -8.93
C GLY A 19 7.98 -16.67 -9.12
N CYS A 20 7.75 -15.46 -8.60
CA CYS A 20 6.51 -14.72 -8.87
C CYS A 20 6.42 -14.26 -10.33
N LEU A 21 7.52 -13.75 -10.90
CA LEU A 21 7.57 -13.28 -12.29
C LEU A 21 7.38 -14.42 -13.30
N THR A 22 7.89 -15.61 -13.01
CA THR A 22 7.70 -16.80 -13.85
C THR A 22 6.42 -17.58 -13.53
N GLN A 23 5.56 -17.04 -12.66
CA GLN A 23 4.33 -17.70 -12.19
C GLN A 23 4.55 -19.08 -11.54
N GLU A 24 5.77 -19.34 -11.05
CA GLU A 24 6.04 -20.49 -10.18
C GLU A 24 5.37 -20.29 -8.81
N PHE A 25 5.30 -19.04 -8.34
CA PHE A 25 4.61 -18.64 -7.12
C PHE A 25 3.47 -17.68 -7.43
N ALA A 26 2.30 -17.91 -6.83
CA ALA A 26 1.13 -17.06 -7.01
C ALA A 26 1.23 -15.73 -6.23
N ALA A 27 2.00 -15.70 -5.15
CA ALA A 27 2.23 -14.53 -4.31
C ALA A 27 3.54 -14.66 -3.53
N VAL A 28 4.03 -13.54 -2.98
CA VAL A 28 5.11 -13.51 -2.01
C VAL A 28 4.65 -12.83 -0.71
N VAL A 29 4.92 -13.47 0.42
CA VAL A 29 4.69 -12.92 1.77
C VAL A 29 6.05 -12.68 2.40
N THR A 30 6.38 -11.44 2.74
CA THR A 30 7.69 -11.11 3.32
C THR A 30 7.63 -10.93 4.84
N GLY A 31 8.53 -11.61 5.55
CA GLY A 31 8.89 -11.26 6.91
C GLY A 31 9.72 -9.96 6.99
N PRO A 32 10.08 -9.51 8.19
CA PRO A 32 10.87 -8.30 8.36
C PRO A 32 12.34 -8.54 7.96
N VAL A 33 12.97 -7.53 7.38
CA VAL A 33 14.42 -7.50 7.11
C VAL A 33 15.04 -6.26 7.73
N HIS A 34 16.30 -6.36 8.15
CA HIS A 34 17.01 -5.26 8.76
C HIS A 34 17.75 -4.44 7.70
N LYS A 35 17.26 -3.24 7.37
CA LYS A 35 17.86 -2.40 6.32
C LYS A 35 19.31 -1.98 6.65
N GLY A 36 19.59 -1.66 7.92
CA GLY A 36 20.91 -1.17 8.36
C GLY A 36 22.04 -2.14 8.02
N ILE A 37 21.99 -3.37 8.56
CA ILE A 37 22.96 -4.44 8.26
C ILE A 37 23.17 -4.72 6.76
N ILE A 38 22.14 -4.57 5.91
CA ILE A 38 22.29 -4.76 4.46
C ILE A 38 23.10 -3.62 3.84
N ASN A 39 22.83 -2.37 4.23
CA ASN A 39 23.58 -1.21 3.77
C ASN A 39 25.01 -1.18 4.32
N GLU A 40 25.20 -1.56 5.58
CA GLU A 40 26.54 -1.68 6.20
C GLU A 40 27.40 -2.75 5.51
N ALA A 41 26.78 -3.79 4.94
CA ALA A 41 27.47 -4.77 4.09
C ALA A 41 27.85 -4.22 2.69
N GLY A 42 27.64 -2.92 2.45
CA GLY A 42 27.97 -2.24 1.19
C GLY A 42 26.94 -2.44 0.09
N ILE A 43 25.74 -2.93 0.41
CA ILE A 43 24.69 -3.21 -0.59
C ILE A 43 23.55 -2.19 -0.44
N PRO A 44 23.32 -1.30 -1.43
CA PRO A 44 22.22 -0.34 -1.37
C PRO A 44 20.87 -1.04 -1.24
N PHE A 45 20.16 -0.79 -0.13
CA PHE A 45 18.84 -1.36 0.11
C PHE A 45 17.95 -0.41 0.90
N THR A 46 16.90 0.09 0.24
CA THR A 46 15.92 1.02 0.85
C THR A 46 14.73 0.29 1.45
N GLY A 47 14.38 -0.89 0.95
CA GLY A 47 13.25 -1.68 1.42
C GLY A 47 12.81 -2.75 0.44
N HIS A 48 11.87 -3.59 0.88
CA HIS A 48 11.26 -4.61 0.04
C HIS A 48 10.54 -4.02 -1.17
N THR A 49 9.75 -2.97 -0.95
CA THR A 49 8.92 -2.34 -1.99
C THR A 49 9.76 -1.90 -3.18
N GLU A 50 10.85 -1.17 -2.93
CA GLU A 50 11.75 -0.66 -3.95
C GLU A 50 12.55 -1.80 -4.59
N PHE A 51 12.98 -2.79 -3.79
CA PHE A 51 13.66 -3.97 -4.29
C PHE A 51 12.81 -4.76 -5.29
N PHE A 52 11.55 -5.06 -4.95
CA PHE A 52 10.65 -5.77 -5.84
C PHE A 52 10.31 -4.95 -7.07
N ALA A 53 10.01 -3.65 -6.91
CA ALA A 53 9.69 -2.78 -8.03
C ALA A 53 10.84 -2.69 -9.05
N ALA A 54 12.09 -2.53 -8.57
CA ALA A 54 13.25 -2.52 -9.44
C ALA A 54 13.44 -3.87 -10.16
N ALA A 55 13.30 -4.98 -9.43
CA ALA A 55 13.49 -6.32 -9.98
C ALA A 55 12.38 -6.75 -10.95
N SER A 56 11.17 -6.20 -10.82
CA SER A 56 10.05 -6.44 -11.72
C SER A 56 9.89 -5.37 -12.81
N HIS A 57 10.82 -4.41 -12.89
CA HIS A 57 10.72 -3.25 -13.78
C HIS A 57 9.40 -2.48 -13.64
N THR A 58 8.85 -2.43 -12.43
CA THR A 58 7.62 -1.71 -12.11
C THR A 58 7.95 -0.24 -11.84
N PRO A 59 7.49 0.70 -12.67
CA PRO A 59 7.90 2.11 -12.58
C PRO A 59 7.32 2.83 -11.35
N GLN A 60 6.14 2.41 -10.88
CA GLN A 60 5.46 3.00 -9.74
C GLN A 60 4.74 1.91 -8.96
N VAL A 61 4.87 1.97 -7.64
CA VAL A 61 4.13 1.13 -6.69
C VAL A 61 3.39 2.03 -5.72
N VAL A 62 2.31 1.49 -5.13
CA VAL A 62 1.54 2.19 -4.10
C VAL A 62 1.57 1.36 -2.83
N MET A 63 1.95 1.99 -1.73
CA MET A 63 1.88 1.37 -0.41
C MET A 63 0.45 1.45 0.10
N MET A 64 -0.08 0.30 0.52
CA MET A 64 -1.38 0.23 1.18
C MET A 64 -1.25 -0.60 2.45
N LEU A 65 -1.73 -0.07 3.57
CA LEU A 65 -1.93 -0.86 4.77
C LEU A 65 -3.36 -1.35 4.82
N THR A 66 -3.55 -2.54 5.36
CA THR A 66 -4.88 -3.08 5.62
C THR A 66 -4.99 -3.60 7.03
N ALA A 67 -6.13 -3.38 7.66
CA ALA A 67 -6.48 -3.96 8.95
C ALA A 67 -7.99 -4.24 8.99
N LYS A 68 -8.36 -5.51 9.20
CA LYS A 68 -9.75 -5.98 9.08
C LYS A 68 -10.31 -5.56 7.71
N THR A 69 -11.42 -4.81 7.69
CA THR A 69 -12.05 -4.31 6.45
C THR A 69 -11.50 -2.97 5.98
N LEU A 70 -10.66 -2.29 6.78
CA LEU A 70 -10.10 -0.99 6.44
C LEU A 70 -8.86 -1.14 5.57
N ARG A 71 -8.85 -0.47 4.42
CA ARG A 71 -7.71 -0.36 3.51
C ARG A 71 -7.34 1.11 3.36
N VAL A 72 -6.07 1.45 3.61
CA VAL A 72 -5.56 2.83 3.50
C VAL A 72 -4.33 2.81 2.61
N ALA A 73 -4.48 3.34 1.40
CA ALA A 73 -3.40 3.61 0.48
C ALA A 73 -2.84 5.01 0.71
N LEU A 74 -1.57 5.19 0.36
CA LEU A 74 -0.84 6.44 0.56
C LEU A 74 -0.39 7.04 -0.77
N ALA A 75 -0.67 8.32 -1.01
CA ALA A 75 -0.13 9.05 -2.15
C ALA A 75 1.38 9.30 -2.00
N THR A 76 1.82 9.61 -0.79
CA THR A 76 3.23 9.73 -0.42
C THR A 76 3.54 8.83 0.78
N THR A 77 4.75 8.27 0.83
CA THR A 77 5.16 7.34 1.89
C THR A 77 6.08 8.04 2.91
N HIS A 78 7.37 7.68 2.95
CA HIS A 78 8.32 8.15 3.94
C HIS A 78 9.01 9.43 3.46
N LEU A 79 8.28 10.55 3.46
CA LEU A 79 8.82 11.89 3.20
C LEU A 79 8.85 12.71 4.49
N PRO A 80 9.83 13.62 4.67
CA PRO A 80 9.71 14.71 5.62
C PRO A 80 8.40 15.49 5.36
N LEU A 81 7.69 15.90 6.42
CA LEU A 81 6.38 16.54 6.28
C LEU A 81 6.42 17.79 5.39
N ALA A 82 7.52 18.57 5.43
CA ALA A 82 7.72 19.74 4.60
C ALA A 82 7.82 19.43 3.09
N GLU A 83 8.13 18.19 2.71
CA GLU A 83 8.23 17.75 1.31
C GLU A 83 6.92 17.15 0.78
N VAL A 84 5.91 16.94 1.64
CA VAL A 84 4.64 16.31 1.24
C VAL A 84 3.90 17.17 0.23
N ALA A 85 3.64 18.44 0.56
CA ALA A 85 2.87 19.34 -0.31
C ALA A 85 3.45 19.45 -1.74
N PRO A 86 4.75 19.75 -1.95
CA PRO A 86 5.31 19.82 -3.29
C PRO A 86 5.35 18.47 -4.02
N ALA A 87 5.30 17.34 -3.31
CA ALA A 87 5.24 16.02 -3.93
C ALA A 87 3.84 15.69 -4.50
N ILE A 88 2.77 16.30 -3.97
CA ILE A 88 1.41 16.08 -4.46
C ILE A 88 1.22 16.79 -5.79
N THR A 89 1.33 16.04 -6.87
CA THR A 89 1.12 16.52 -8.25
C THR A 89 -0.02 15.76 -8.92
N ALA A 90 -0.62 16.36 -9.96
CA ALA A 90 -1.67 15.70 -10.75
C ALA A 90 -1.16 14.40 -11.39
N GLU A 91 0.11 14.37 -11.80
CA GLU A 91 0.75 13.17 -12.35
C GLU A 91 0.88 12.06 -11.30
N LEU A 92 1.38 12.39 -10.10
CA LEU A 92 1.49 11.43 -9.00
C LEU A 92 0.11 10.85 -8.66
N LEU A 93 -0.88 11.72 -8.42
CA LEU A 93 -2.22 11.30 -8.04
C LEU A 93 -2.87 10.44 -9.12
N THR A 94 -2.72 10.80 -10.39
CA THR A 94 -3.21 9.98 -11.51
C THR A 94 -2.63 8.57 -11.46
N LYS A 95 -1.31 8.44 -11.32
CA LYS A 95 -0.65 7.12 -11.23
C LYS A 95 -1.11 6.34 -10.00
N VAL A 96 -1.10 6.97 -8.83
CA VAL A 96 -1.46 6.32 -7.55
C VAL A 96 -2.90 5.83 -7.57
N ILE A 97 -3.84 6.68 -7.97
CA ILE A 97 -5.28 6.34 -8.00
C ILE A 97 -5.54 5.24 -9.03
N THR A 98 -4.87 5.29 -10.19
CA THR A 98 -5.01 4.25 -11.22
C THR A 98 -4.53 2.90 -10.70
N ILE A 99 -3.33 2.84 -10.10
CA ILE A 99 -2.79 1.61 -9.50
C ILE A 99 -3.70 1.09 -8.38
N LEU A 100 -4.17 1.97 -7.50
CA LEU A 100 -5.08 1.59 -6.42
C LEU A 100 -6.38 1.01 -6.96
N HIS A 101 -7.00 1.71 -7.92
CA HIS A 101 -8.24 1.27 -8.56
C HIS A 101 -8.06 -0.10 -9.24
N ASP A 102 -7.02 -0.25 -10.05
CA ASP A 102 -6.80 -1.46 -10.83
C ASP A 102 -6.48 -2.66 -9.92
N ASP A 103 -5.66 -2.49 -8.88
CA ASP A 103 -5.39 -3.59 -7.95
C ASP A 103 -6.60 -3.91 -7.05
N LEU A 104 -7.46 -2.95 -6.70
CA LEU A 104 -8.74 -3.27 -6.04
C LEU A 104 -9.64 -4.14 -6.93
N ARG A 105 -9.62 -3.91 -8.24
CA ARG A 105 -10.36 -4.75 -9.19
C ARG A 105 -9.73 -6.13 -9.34
N HIS A 106 -8.43 -6.18 -9.61
CA HIS A 106 -7.75 -7.41 -10.04
C HIS A 106 -7.27 -8.28 -8.87
N LYS A 107 -6.82 -7.66 -7.77
CA LYS A 107 -6.32 -8.38 -6.58
C LYS A 107 -7.36 -8.54 -5.49
N TYR A 108 -8.33 -7.62 -5.37
CA TYR A 108 -9.41 -7.73 -4.38
C TYR A 108 -10.77 -8.15 -4.99
N GLY A 109 -10.86 -8.29 -6.31
CA GLY A 109 -12.09 -8.74 -6.97
C GLY A 109 -13.26 -7.75 -6.86
N ILE A 110 -12.98 -6.47 -6.59
CA ILE A 110 -14.01 -5.43 -6.43
C ILE A 110 -14.30 -4.85 -7.81
N ALA A 111 -15.42 -5.24 -8.43
CA ALA A 111 -15.72 -4.88 -9.81
C ALA A 111 -15.76 -3.35 -10.05
N THR A 112 -16.31 -2.59 -9.10
CA THR A 112 -16.44 -1.13 -9.16
C THR A 112 -15.96 -0.51 -7.84
N PRO A 113 -14.64 -0.31 -7.65
CA PRO A 113 -14.10 0.17 -6.38
C PRO A 113 -14.54 1.60 -6.07
N ARG A 114 -15.01 1.82 -4.84
CA ARG A 114 -15.31 3.13 -4.28
C ARG A 114 -14.14 3.59 -3.43
N ILE A 115 -13.42 4.61 -3.91
CA ILE A 115 -12.23 5.13 -3.26
C ILE A 115 -12.57 6.48 -2.61
N LEU A 116 -12.36 6.60 -1.31
CA LEU A 116 -12.48 7.85 -0.57
C LEU A 116 -11.12 8.54 -0.56
N VAL A 117 -11.04 9.78 -1.04
CA VAL A 117 -9.78 10.52 -1.19
C VAL A 117 -9.75 11.67 -0.19
N CYS A 118 -8.75 11.69 0.69
CA CYS A 118 -8.53 12.80 1.60
C CYS A 118 -8.06 14.05 0.85
N GLY A 119 -8.38 15.24 1.37
CA GLY A 119 -7.63 16.46 1.06
C GLY A 119 -6.21 16.37 1.62
N LEU A 120 -5.31 17.23 1.15
CA LEU A 120 -3.99 17.41 1.72
C LEU A 120 -4.09 18.28 2.99
N ASN A 121 -4.82 19.38 2.90
CA ASN A 121 -4.98 20.37 3.95
C ASN A 121 -6.09 19.97 4.93
N PRO A 122 -6.06 20.48 6.18
CA PRO A 122 -7.20 20.40 7.08
C PRO A 122 -8.46 20.94 6.40
N HIS A 123 -9.62 20.37 6.71
CA HIS A 123 -10.88 20.72 6.07
C HIS A 123 -10.86 20.64 4.52
N ALA A 124 -9.93 19.87 3.94
CA ALA A 124 -9.72 19.80 2.49
C ALA A 124 -9.56 21.20 1.85
N GLY A 125 -8.79 22.07 2.52
CA GLY A 125 -8.43 23.38 2.01
C GLY A 125 -9.50 24.47 2.19
N GLU A 126 -10.67 24.13 2.73
CA GLU A 126 -11.78 25.07 2.97
C GLU A 126 -12.07 25.97 1.74
N ASN A 127 -12.24 25.34 0.58
CA ASN A 127 -12.45 26.01 -0.72
C ASN A 127 -11.33 27.00 -1.12
N GLY A 128 -10.10 26.76 -0.70
CA GLY A 128 -8.96 27.64 -0.99
C GLY A 128 -8.62 28.61 0.13
N HIS A 129 -9.38 28.64 1.24
CA HIS A 129 -9.07 29.49 2.39
C HIS A 129 -7.94 28.91 3.27
N LEU A 130 -7.65 27.61 3.15
CA LEU A 130 -6.62 26.92 3.93
C LEU A 130 -5.72 26.07 3.03
N GLY A 131 -5.06 26.71 2.07
CA GLY A 131 -4.24 26.03 1.05
C GLY A 131 -5.01 25.85 -0.27
N HIS A 132 -4.26 25.67 -1.35
CA HIS A 132 -4.81 25.69 -2.72
C HIS A 132 -4.65 24.34 -3.45
N GLU A 133 -3.94 23.39 -2.87
CA GLU A 133 -3.62 22.10 -3.47
C GLU A 133 -4.88 21.31 -3.85
N GLU A 134 -5.96 21.42 -3.06
CA GLU A 134 -7.23 20.81 -3.42
C GLU A 134 -7.83 21.37 -4.71
N VAL A 135 -7.91 22.69 -4.82
CA VAL A 135 -8.58 23.36 -5.94
C VAL A 135 -7.71 23.35 -7.21
N GLU A 136 -6.39 23.43 -7.06
CA GLU A 136 -5.46 23.49 -8.18
C GLU A 136 -5.01 22.10 -8.68
N ILE A 137 -4.93 21.10 -7.79
CA ILE A 137 -4.32 19.80 -8.11
C ILE A 137 -5.28 18.64 -7.88
N ILE A 138 -5.79 18.48 -6.66
CA ILE A 138 -6.50 17.24 -6.27
C ILE A 138 -7.86 17.16 -6.98
N LEU A 139 -8.75 18.14 -6.79
CA LEU A 139 -10.10 18.12 -7.35
C LEU A 139 -10.09 18.04 -8.90
N PRO A 140 -9.28 18.83 -9.65
CA PRO A 140 -9.19 18.67 -11.10
C PRO A 140 -8.73 17.28 -11.53
N THR A 141 -7.81 16.66 -10.77
CA THR A 141 -7.33 15.29 -11.05
C THR A 141 -8.43 14.26 -10.79
N LEU A 142 -9.15 14.37 -9.67
CA LEU A 142 -10.27 13.46 -9.36
C LEU A 142 -11.37 13.57 -10.42
N ASP A 143 -11.73 14.78 -10.84
CA ASP A 143 -12.77 14.99 -11.86
C ASP A 143 -12.39 14.40 -13.21
N LYS A 144 -11.10 14.49 -13.58
CA LYS A 144 -10.59 13.83 -14.79
C LYS A 144 -10.75 12.31 -14.71
N LEU A 145 -10.43 11.70 -13.58
CA LEU A 145 -10.53 10.24 -13.38
C LEU A 145 -11.98 9.77 -13.26
N ARG A 146 -12.86 10.57 -12.64
CA ARG A 146 -14.31 10.34 -12.59
C ARG A 146 -14.93 10.30 -13.98
N ARG A 147 -14.51 11.19 -14.90
CA ARG A 147 -14.93 11.14 -16.31
C ARG A 147 -14.50 9.84 -17.00
N GLY A 148 -13.45 9.18 -16.51
CA GLY A 148 -13.02 7.85 -16.93
C GLY A 148 -13.80 6.69 -16.28
N GLY A 149 -14.80 6.97 -15.43
CA GLY A 149 -15.67 5.97 -14.80
C GLY A 149 -15.27 5.53 -13.39
N MET A 150 -14.22 6.12 -12.81
CA MET A 150 -13.80 5.77 -11.43
C MET A 150 -14.75 6.38 -10.38
N LEU A 151 -15.14 5.59 -9.37
CA LEU A 151 -15.93 6.07 -8.24
C LEU A 151 -15.03 6.63 -7.15
N LEU A 152 -14.74 7.93 -7.26
CA LEU A 152 -13.91 8.67 -6.31
C LEU A 152 -14.78 9.63 -5.49
N ASP A 153 -14.80 9.50 -4.17
CA ASP A 153 -15.42 10.46 -3.25
C ASP A 153 -14.32 11.37 -2.65
N GLY A 154 -14.49 12.69 -2.70
CA GLY A 154 -13.50 13.67 -2.21
C GLY A 154 -13.08 14.79 -3.18
N PRO A 155 -12.07 15.60 -2.83
CA PRO A 155 -11.30 15.52 -1.58
C PRO A 155 -12.20 15.76 -0.36
N VAL A 156 -12.02 14.95 0.70
CA VAL A 156 -12.72 15.13 1.99
C VAL A 156 -11.75 15.48 3.12
N PRO A 157 -12.20 16.21 4.16
CA PRO A 157 -11.40 16.38 5.37
C PRO A 157 -11.04 15.03 6.00
N ALA A 158 -9.76 14.78 6.29
CA ALA A 158 -9.29 13.49 6.77
C ALA A 158 -9.94 13.07 8.10
N ASP A 159 -10.19 14.01 9.00
CA ASP A 159 -10.90 13.80 10.27
C ASP A 159 -12.35 13.31 10.08
N THR A 160 -12.99 13.70 8.97
CA THR A 160 -14.32 13.20 8.59
C THR A 160 -14.28 11.95 7.72
N ALA A 161 -13.16 11.67 7.04
CA ALA A 161 -13.00 10.53 6.14
C ALA A 161 -13.07 9.19 6.88
N PHE A 162 -12.55 9.16 8.11
CA PHE A 162 -12.40 7.94 8.89
C PHE A 162 -13.56 7.64 9.86
N ILE A 163 -14.68 8.35 9.75
CA ILE A 163 -15.87 8.03 10.56
C ILE A 163 -16.54 6.74 10.05
N PRO A 164 -17.11 5.89 10.93
CA PRO A 164 -17.67 4.59 10.53
C PRO A 164 -18.69 4.66 9.39
N LYS A 165 -19.54 5.70 9.36
CA LYS A 165 -20.54 5.88 8.31
C LYS A 165 -19.94 6.05 6.92
N ARG A 166 -18.81 6.77 6.80
CA ARG A 166 -18.08 6.96 5.54
C ARG A 166 -17.41 5.65 5.14
N LEU A 167 -16.65 5.06 6.06
CA LEU A 167 -15.91 3.82 5.82
C LEU A 167 -16.81 2.64 5.40
N ALA A 168 -18.05 2.57 5.89
CA ALA A 168 -19.01 1.52 5.50
C ALA A 168 -19.38 1.53 4.00
N GLN A 169 -19.13 2.65 3.30
CA GLN A 169 -19.44 2.83 1.88
C GLN A 169 -18.17 2.93 1.02
N THR A 170 -17.02 2.59 1.58
CA THR A 170 -15.70 2.79 0.97
C THR A 170 -14.94 1.47 0.92
N ASP A 171 -14.33 1.17 -0.22
CA ASP A 171 -13.53 -0.03 -0.41
C ASP A 171 -12.06 0.20 -0.04
N ALA A 172 -11.56 1.42 -0.28
CA ALA A 172 -10.27 1.92 0.19
C ALA A 172 -10.27 3.44 0.40
N VAL A 173 -9.47 3.89 1.38
CA VAL A 173 -9.18 5.31 1.59
C VAL A 173 -7.81 5.62 0.97
N LEU A 174 -7.69 6.72 0.23
CA LEU A 174 -6.42 7.29 -0.20
C LEU A 174 -6.08 8.50 0.68
N ALA A 175 -5.09 8.32 1.56
CA ALA A 175 -4.50 9.40 2.32
C ALA A 175 -3.36 10.06 1.53
N MET A 176 -3.19 11.37 1.67
CA MET A 176 -2.16 12.13 0.97
C MET A 176 -0.75 11.85 1.51
N TYR A 177 -0.63 11.56 2.80
CA TYR A 177 0.64 11.24 3.45
C TYR A 177 0.50 10.22 4.58
N HIS A 178 1.63 9.67 4.99
CA HIS A 178 1.74 8.57 5.95
C HIS A 178 0.93 8.79 7.25
N ASP A 179 1.22 9.88 7.96
CA ASP A 179 0.60 10.14 9.27
C ASP A 179 -0.86 10.62 9.18
N GLN A 180 -1.38 10.88 7.99
CA GLN A 180 -2.79 11.24 7.81
C GLN A 180 -3.72 10.03 7.97
N GLY A 181 -3.28 8.85 7.54
CA GLY A 181 -4.13 7.65 7.48
C GLY A 181 -3.71 6.52 8.41
N LEU A 182 -2.39 6.33 8.61
CA LEU A 182 -1.90 5.17 9.36
C LEU A 182 -2.19 5.18 10.86
N PRO A 183 -2.24 6.33 11.57
CA PRO A 183 -2.63 6.35 12.98
C PRO A 183 -4.02 5.73 13.21
N VAL A 184 -4.99 6.07 12.38
CA VAL A 184 -6.34 5.49 12.47
C VAL A 184 -6.33 4.00 12.15
N LEU A 185 -5.63 3.60 11.08
CA LEU A 185 -5.55 2.18 10.70
C LEU A 185 -4.92 1.34 11.81
N LYS A 186 -3.84 1.80 12.42
CA LYS A 186 -3.17 1.10 13.52
C LYS A 186 -4.04 1.02 14.76
N TYR A 187 -4.78 2.08 15.06
CA TYR A 187 -5.77 2.09 16.13
C TYR A 187 -6.88 1.05 15.92
N VAL A 188 -7.42 0.92 14.70
CA VAL A 188 -8.46 -0.08 14.38
C VAL A 188 -7.90 -1.52 14.36
N GLY A 189 -6.64 -1.66 13.93
CA GLY A 189 -6.01 -2.93 13.58
C GLY A 189 -5.36 -3.71 14.71
N PHE A 190 -4.97 -3.07 15.83
CA PHE A 190 -4.38 -3.72 17.02
C PHE A 190 -3.45 -4.92 16.69
N GLY A 191 -2.35 -4.68 15.97
CA GLY A 191 -1.34 -5.70 15.65
C GLY A 191 -1.66 -6.60 14.43
N GLN A 192 -2.85 -6.50 13.85
CA GLN A 192 -3.26 -7.23 12.64
C GLN A 192 -3.03 -6.42 11.35
N ALA A 193 -2.39 -5.26 11.44
CA ALA A 193 -2.05 -4.48 10.26
C ALA A 193 -1.03 -5.24 9.40
N ILE A 194 -1.25 -5.19 8.09
CA ILE A 194 -0.33 -5.71 7.10
C ILE A 194 -0.05 -4.65 6.05
N ASN A 195 1.10 -4.74 5.42
CA ASN A 195 1.50 -3.90 4.30
C ASN A 195 1.33 -4.68 2.99
N VAL A 196 0.68 -4.05 2.02
CA VAL A 196 0.43 -4.57 0.67
C VAL A 196 1.10 -3.63 -0.33
N THR A 197 1.89 -4.19 -1.24
CA THR A 197 2.49 -3.41 -2.34
C THR A 197 1.65 -3.56 -3.59
N LEU A 198 0.98 -2.47 -3.97
CA LEU A 198 0.19 -2.40 -5.18
C LEU A 198 1.04 -1.99 -6.39
N GLY A 199 0.60 -2.34 -7.59
CA GLY A 199 1.24 -2.03 -8.88
C GLY A 199 2.30 -3.05 -9.32
N LEU A 200 2.77 -3.92 -8.44
CA LEU A 200 3.61 -5.06 -8.85
C LEU A 200 2.79 -6.03 -9.72
N PRO A 201 3.43 -6.73 -10.68
CA PRO A 201 2.76 -7.71 -11.55
C PRO A 201 2.36 -9.00 -10.82
N PHE A 202 2.64 -9.09 -9.52
CA PHE A 202 2.27 -10.20 -8.64
C PHE A 202 1.76 -9.67 -7.30
N ILE A 203 1.13 -10.55 -6.52
CA ILE A 203 0.66 -10.25 -5.16
C ILE A 203 1.86 -10.24 -4.20
N ARG A 204 2.02 -9.16 -3.45
CA ARG A 204 2.99 -9.06 -2.36
C ARG A 204 2.35 -8.49 -1.10
N THR A 205 2.39 -9.26 -0.02
CA THR A 205 1.98 -8.84 1.32
C THR A 205 3.17 -8.93 2.29
N SER A 206 3.06 -8.26 3.43
CA SER A 206 4.13 -8.13 4.40
C SER A 206 3.59 -7.84 5.78
N VAL A 207 4.34 -8.26 6.79
CA VAL A 207 4.13 -7.77 8.16
C VAL A 207 4.30 -6.24 8.23
N ASP A 208 3.66 -5.62 9.23
CA ASP A 208 3.78 -4.19 9.55
C ASP A 208 4.76 -3.90 10.72
N HIS A 209 5.48 -4.91 11.20
CA HIS A 209 6.49 -4.76 12.25
C HIS A 209 7.92 -4.95 11.73
N GLY A 210 8.89 -4.49 12.54
CA GLY A 210 10.33 -4.68 12.27
C GLY A 210 10.84 -6.07 12.66
N THR A 211 12.17 -6.23 12.67
CA THR A 211 12.82 -7.53 12.92
C THR A 211 12.74 -8.03 14.35
N ALA A 212 12.43 -7.15 15.33
CA ALA A 212 12.29 -7.50 16.75
C ALA A 212 13.40 -8.46 17.23
N LEU A 213 14.66 -8.07 17.07
CA LEU A 213 15.82 -8.95 17.26
C LEU A 213 15.90 -9.49 18.68
N GLU A 214 15.44 -8.71 19.65
CA GLU A 214 15.30 -9.07 21.05
C GLU A 214 14.34 -10.24 21.30
N LEU A 215 13.41 -10.53 20.38
CA LEU A 215 12.48 -11.65 20.46
C LEU A 215 12.97 -12.89 19.69
N ALA A 216 14.03 -12.78 18.89
CA ALA A 216 14.53 -13.88 18.07
C ALA A 216 14.98 -15.09 18.92
N GLY A 217 14.41 -16.27 18.64
CA GLY A 217 14.72 -17.50 19.38
C GLY A 217 14.11 -17.60 20.77
N THR A 218 13.36 -16.59 21.23
CA THR A 218 12.78 -16.56 22.58
C THR A 218 11.46 -17.34 22.69
N GLY A 219 10.78 -17.60 21.56
CA GLY A 219 9.43 -18.17 21.53
C GLY A 219 8.29 -17.17 21.80
N HIS A 220 8.58 -15.88 22.02
CA HIS A 220 7.59 -14.86 22.39
C HIS A 220 7.16 -13.94 21.24
N ALA A 221 7.61 -14.20 20.01
CA ALA A 221 7.24 -13.39 18.86
C ALA A 221 5.75 -13.57 18.51
N ASP A 222 5.03 -12.46 18.32
CA ASP A 222 3.65 -12.50 17.86
C ASP A 222 3.60 -12.76 16.34
N VAL A 223 2.97 -13.87 15.96
CA VAL A 223 2.82 -14.30 14.56
C VAL A 223 1.57 -13.73 13.89
N THR A 224 0.77 -12.93 14.61
CA THR A 224 -0.55 -12.47 14.14
C THR A 224 -0.47 -11.67 12.85
N SER A 225 0.48 -10.72 12.73
CA SER A 225 0.65 -9.93 11.49
C SER A 225 1.12 -10.80 10.33
N LEU A 226 2.00 -11.78 10.56
CA LEU A 226 2.46 -12.70 9.52
C LEU A 226 1.33 -13.59 9.01
N ARG A 227 0.52 -14.13 9.92
CA ARG A 227 -0.66 -14.91 9.56
C ARG A 227 -1.68 -14.07 8.77
N ALA A 228 -1.97 -12.86 9.24
CA ALA A 228 -2.84 -11.93 8.51
C ALA A 228 -2.31 -11.62 7.10
N ALA A 229 -0.99 -11.46 6.94
CA ALA A 229 -0.38 -11.19 5.64
C ALA A 229 -0.49 -12.39 4.69
N LEU A 230 -0.34 -13.61 5.22
CA LEU A 230 -0.54 -14.84 4.47
C LEU A 230 -2.01 -15.02 4.06
N ASP A 231 -2.94 -14.87 5.01
CA ASP A 231 -4.38 -15.01 4.76
C ASP A 231 -4.85 -14.01 3.69
N ALA A 232 -4.40 -12.76 3.76
CA ALA A 232 -4.70 -11.75 2.75
C ALA A 232 -4.13 -12.10 1.36
N ALA A 233 -2.92 -12.66 1.29
CA ALA A 233 -2.34 -13.10 0.02
C ALA A 233 -3.17 -14.24 -0.61
N VAL A 234 -3.61 -15.20 0.21
CA VAL A 234 -4.48 -16.31 -0.24
C VAL A 234 -5.82 -15.80 -0.73
N GLU A 235 -6.45 -14.87 0.00
CA GLU A 235 -7.70 -14.23 -0.41
C GLU A 235 -7.55 -13.54 -1.76
N MET A 236 -6.48 -12.75 -1.95
CA MET A 236 -6.21 -12.09 -3.22
C MET A 236 -6.04 -13.07 -4.39
N ILE A 237 -5.34 -14.20 -4.18
CA ILE A 237 -5.18 -15.24 -5.19
C ILE A 237 -6.53 -15.79 -5.64
N HIS A 238 -7.45 -16.05 -4.69
CA HIS A 238 -8.79 -16.53 -5.01
C HIS A 238 -9.62 -15.52 -5.82
N HIS A 239 -9.42 -14.22 -5.60
CA HIS A 239 -10.08 -13.17 -6.39
C HIS A 239 -9.49 -13.04 -7.80
N SER A 240 -8.15 -13.08 -7.92
CA SER A 240 -7.46 -12.95 -9.21
C SER A 240 -7.67 -14.14 -10.15
N THR A 241 -7.89 -15.35 -9.62
CA THR A 241 -8.20 -16.54 -10.42
C THR A 241 -9.63 -16.53 -10.96
N ARG A 242 -10.59 -16.00 -10.20
CA ARG A 242 -11.99 -15.85 -10.62
C ARG A 242 -12.18 -14.84 -11.75
N THR A 243 -11.38 -13.78 -11.82
CA THR A 243 -11.44 -12.78 -12.89
C THR A 243 -10.86 -13.26 -14.22
N LEU A 244 -10.03 -14.32 -14.22
CA LEU A 244 -9.47 -14.96 -15.41
C LEU A 244 -10.34 -16.12 -15.96
N SER A 245 -11.40 -16.49 -15.25
CA SER A 245 -12.35 -17.52 -15.71
C SER A 245 -13.44 -16.85 -16.56
N PRO A 246 -13.60 -17.16 -17.87
CA PRO A 246 -14.72 -16.64 -18.62
C PRO A 246 -16.01 -17.18 -18.00
N SER A 247 -16.97 -16.29 -17.76
CA SER A 247 -18.30 -16.67 -17.26
C SER A 247 -18.86 -17.77 -18.17
N PRO A 248 -19.28 -18.94 -17.64
CA PRO A 248 -20.01 -19.89 -18.45
C PRO A 248 -21.35 -19.22 -18.81
N HIS A 249 -21.58 -19.07 -20.12
CA HIS A 249 -22.88 -18.73 -20.67
C HIS A 249 -23.90 -19.84 -20.39
#